data_AF-A0A1F9N349-F1
#
_entry.id   AF-A0A1F9N349-F1
#
_cell.length_a   1.000
_cell.length_b   1.000
_cell.length_c   1.000
_cell.angle_alpha   90.00
_cell.angle_beta   90.00
_cell.angle_gamma   90.00
#
_symmetry.space_group_name_H-M   'P 1'
#
loop_
_entity.id
_entity.type
_entity.pdbx_description
1 polymer ?
#
loop_
_entity_poly.entity_id
_entity_poly.type
_entity_poly.pdbx_seq_one_letter_code
_entity_poly.pdbx_strand_id
1 'polypeptide(L)'
;MRCLLLISLLAVSACGSLADEEFLDSDSAALQAVTIGSVVPVYGDALDKSFQDVSWAKRSLSSTTYVYSGTRAISFEPDNWRGLYFRHRTGLDAATIDAFEFWIRGGLTGDQKIQLVVGSADGALARADLAAFLPAGRITTTWQQAHVDLAALNVTSGTFTGVYLQDVSGRNQQAVYLDDIQYTPQEAPLQEDPPQDDPTQSSYDPMFRVGGGANQWWVEVYADAQSLEYEFEDGSRHPLLLQGYGAFAANDHVVAGTRMRLHATRADGVEAHSALFSYLIDQPVLDGSRPQIEPPTPTTASGTFYVNGRFLYDPCGNKVILRGVNKMNIWTDITGNRSFAEIAKTGANVVRIVWDTSGSAAGLDTVITNAVSNRLLPMVELHDATGNWSMLQSLVDYWVRGDVLTVIKNHESELLLNIGNEVGDGSVTAEQFRSGYALAISRLRGAGLNMPLVIDSTQWAYNINMVQANGPYLLQQDPLHNLLFSVHMYWSNVPAATIEAELLESANLNLPLIIGEFAAAGFSCSLDIDYRAILASSQAHEIGWIAWEWGPGNSPCNNMDMTTDNSFASLHDWGLVAAVTDPNSIQNTAEPILFFENTACD
;
A
#
# COMPACT_ATOMS: atom_id res chain seq x y z
N MET A 1 -58.17 -31.29 -58.15
CA MET A 1 -59.04 -30.85 -57.03
C MET A 1 -58.48 -29.51 -56.50
N ARG A 2 -59.26 -28.45 -56.23
CA ARG A 2 -60.16 -28.23 -55.06
C ARG A 2 -59.47 -28.50 -53.71
N CYS A 3 -59.44 -27.60 -52.72
CA CYS A 3 -59.92 -26.20 -52.65
C CYS A 3 -59.37 -25.44 -51.39
N LEU A 4 -58.94 -24.17 -51.58
CA LEU A 4 -58.77 -23.07 -50.57
C LEU A 4 -57.79 -23.34 -49.38
N LEU A 5 -57.30 -22.36 -48.60
CA LEU A 5 -57.54 -20.90 -48.47
C LEU A 5 -56.14 -20.23 -48.21
N LEU A 6 -55.62 -19.29 -49.03
CA LEU A 6 -55.73 -17.81 -48.87
C LEU A 6 -55.31 -17.35 -47.44
N ILE A 7 -54.19 -16.65 -47.18
CA ILE A 7 -53.73 -15.28 -47.62
C ILE A 7 -52.32 -15.05 -47.00
N SER A 8 -51.34 -14.21 -47.44
CA SER A 8 -50.94 -13.48 -48.69
C SER A 8 -49.51 -12.88 -48.46
N LEU A 9 -48.74 -12.20 -49.34
CA LEU A 9 -48.97 -11.70 -50.72
C LEU A 9 -47.69 -11.68 -51.63
N LEU A 10 -46.93 -10.57 -51.72
CA LEU A 10 -45.83 -10.23 -52.66
C LEU A 10 -44.73 -9.42 -51.92
N ALA A 11 -43.41 -9.40 -52.19
CA ALA A 11 -42.55 -9.52 -53.42
C ALA A 11 -42.51 -8.21 -54.28
N VAL A 12 -41.39 -7.64 -54.76
CA VAL A 12 -40.40 -8.07 -55.81
C VAL A 12 -39.23 -7.01 -55.83
N SER A 13 -37.92 -7.35 -55.85
CA SER A 13 -36.93 -7.34 -56.99
C SER A 13 -36.76 -6.02 -57.81
N ALA A 14 -35.61 -5.58 -58.38
CA ALA A 14 -34.16 -5.87 -58.24
C ALA A 14 -33.26 -4.88 -59.06
N CYS A 15 -31.95 -4.78 -58.71
CA CYS A 15 -30.72 -4.54 -59.51
C CYS A 15 -30.66 -3.58 -60.75
N GLY A 16 -29.64 -2.69 -60.86
CA GLY A 16 -29.11 -2.24 -62.19
C GLY A 16 -28.42 -0.86 -62.40
N SER A 17 -27.15 -0.70 -61.98
CA SER A 17 -26.03 0.03 -62.66
C SER A 17 -26.13 1.45 -63.32
N LEU A 18 -25.26 2.36 -62.81
CA LEU A 18 -24.31 3.31 -63.48
C LEU A 18 -24.72 4.67 -64.09
N ALA A 19 -23.96 5.71 -63.66
CA ALA A 19 -23.58 6.99 -64.31
C ALA A 19 -24.68 8.04 -64.65
N ASP A 20 -24.49 9.36 -64.48
CA ASP A 20 -23.38 10.14 -63.88
C ASP A 20 -23.88 11.56 -63.45
N GLU A 21 -22.97 12.37 -62.89
CA GLU A 21 -23.08 13.80 -62.51
C GLU A 21 -23.68 14.20 -61.15
N GLU A 22 -22.98 15.18 -60.56
CA GLU A 22 -23.01 15.84 -59.25
C GLU A 22 -24.35 16.00 -58.51
N PHE A 23 -24.35 15.68 -57.20
CA PHE A 23 -24.39 16.72 -56.15
C PHE A 23 -23.79 16.22 -54.82
N LEU A 24 -23.37 17.17 -53.98
CA LEU A 24 -22.63 16.97 -52.72
C LEU A 24 -23.43 16.24 -51.63
N ASP A 25 -22.85 15.20 -51.02
CA ASP A 25 -22.54 15.19 -49.57
C ASP A 25 -21.40 14.20 -49.27
N SER A 26 -20.69 14.35 -48.14
CA SER A 26 -19.35 13.76 -47.94
C SER A 26 -19.26 12.59 -46.93
N ASP A 27 -18.47 11.59 -47.32
CA ASP A 27 -17.69 10.64 -46.50
C ASP A 27 -18.28 10.07 -45.19
N SER A 28 -18.59 8.77 -45.24
CA SER A 28 -18.48 7.85 -44.09
C SER A 28 -17.42 6.78 -44.36
N ALA A 29 -16.20 7.23 -44.69
CA ALA A 29 -15.02 6.36 -44.75
C ALA A 29 -14.52 6.04 -43.33
N ALA A 30 -14.10 4.79 -43.08
CA ALA A 30 -13.68 4.37 -41.75
C ALA A 30 -12.35 5.03 -41.33
N LEU A 31 -12.39 5.80 -40.24
CA LEU A 31 -11.20 6.19 -39.49
C LEU A 31 -10.49 4.93 -38.99
N GLN A 32 -9.25 4.74 -39.40
CA GLN A 32 -8.36 3.76 -38.79
C GLN A 32 -7.96 4.30 -37.41
N ALA A 33 -8.22 3.53 -36.35
CA ALA A 33 -7.81 3.92 -35.01
C ALA A 33 -6.28 4.07 -34.94
N VAL A 34 -5.81 5.19 -34.41
CA VAL A 34 -4.41 5.37 -34.05
C VAL A 34 -4.12 4.44 -32.88
N THR A 35 -3.24 3.47 -33.08
CA THR A 35 -2.83 2.56 -32.00
C THR A 35 -1.99 3.33 -30.99
N ILE A 36 -2.59 3.65 -29.83
CA ILE A 36 -1.87 4.00 -28.60
C ILE A 36 -0.82 2.91 -28.33
N GLY A 37 0.33 3.30 -27.78
CA GLY A 37 1.48 2.41 -27.58
C GLY A 37 1.10 1.13 -26.86
N SER A 38 1.26 0.00 -27.53
CA SER A 38 1.11 -1.33 -26.92
C SER A 38 2.44 -1.81 -26.36
N VAL A 39 2.38 -2.58 -25.27
CA VAL A 39 3.49 -3.41 -24.78
C VAL A 39 4.21 -4.10 -25.95
N VAL A 40 5.54 -4.07 -25.96
CA VAL A 40 6.37 -4.72 -26.99
C VAL A 40 6.82 -6.08 -26.47
N PRO A 41 6.12 -7.19 -26.81
CA PRO A 41 6.51 -8.52 -26.34
C PRO A 41 7.83 -8.95 -26.97
N VAL A 42 8.74 -9.45 -26.15
CA VAL A 42 10.00 -10.06 -26.59
C VAL A 42 9.87 -11.58 -26.56
N TYR A 43 9.39 -12.14 -25.45
CA TYR A 43 9.23 -13.59 -25.26
C TYR A 43 8.08 -13.87 -24.29
N GLY A 44 6.99 -14.46 -24.79
CA GLY A 44 6.01 -15.17 -23.97
C GLY A 44 6.27 -16.67 -24.11
N ASP A 45 5.29 -17.46 -24.55
CA ASP A 45 5.52 -18.89 -24.87
C ASP A 45 6.50 -19.12 -26.07
N ALA A 46 6.94 -18.06 -26.75
CA ALA A 46 7.92 -18.06 -27.85
C ALA A 46 8.55 -16.66 -28.06
N LEU A 47 9.71 -16.61 -28.72
CA LEU A 47 10.38 -15.36 -29.14
C LEU A 47 9.56 -14.65 -30.23
N ASP A 48 9.30 -13.36 -30.06
CA ASP A 48 8.59 -12.60 -31.10
C ASP A 48 9.46 -12.39 -32.36
N LYS A 49 8.78 -12.51 -33.51
CA LYS A 49 9.27 -12.32 -34.88
C LYS A 49 10.02 -11.00 -35.10
N SER A 50 9.69 -9.94 -34.36
CA SER A 50 10.33 -8.61 -34.46
C SER A 50 11.74 -8.59 -33.85
N PHE A 51 12.06 -9.57 -33.02
CA PHE A 51 13.39 -9.79 -32.44
C PHE A 51 14.17 -10.86 -33.20
N GLN A 52 15.49 -10.79 -33.09
CA GLN A 52 16.42 -11.82 -33.50
C GLN A 52 17.26 -12.26 -32.30
N ASP A 53 17.24 -13.55 -32.00
CA ASP A 53 18.17 -14.15 -31.06
C ASP A 53 19.61 -14.08 -31.63
N VAL A 54 20.43 -13.26 -31.01
CA VAL A 54 21.86 -13.07 -31.31
C VAL A 54 22.74 -13.46 -30.12
N SER A 55 22.18 -14.20 -29.17
CA SER A 55 22.83 -14.58 -27.91
C SER A 55 24.07 -15.45 -28.14
N TRP A 56 25.08 -15.26 -27.29
CA TRP A 56 26.33 -16.06 -27.29
C TRP A 56 26.41 -17.05 -26.11
N ALA A 57 25.39 -17.08 -25.24
CA ALA A 57 25.17 -18.15 -24.26
C ALA A 57 24.57 -19.43 -24.87
N LYS A 58 24.86 -20.58 -24.26
CA LYS A 58 24.10 -21.82 -24.48
C LYS A 58 22.71 -21.63 -23.86
N ARG A 59 21.67 -22.00 -24.61
CA ARG A 59 20.27 -21.67 -24.27
C ARG A 59 19.26 -22.60 -24.94
N SER A 60 18.03 -22.59 -24.42
CA SER A 60 16.82 -23.08 -25.08
C SER A 60 15.77 -21.97 -25.05
N LEU A 61 15.00 -21.82 -26.12
CA LEU A 61 13.82 -20.95 -26.20
C LEU A 61 12.51 -21.76 -26.09
N SER A 62 12.62 -22.98 -25.58
CA SER A 62 11.55 -23.96 -25.44
C SER A 62 11.78 -24.89 -24.25
N SER A 63 12.19 -24.31 -23.11
CA SER A 63 12.45 -25.03 -21.86
C SER A 63 11.15 -25.31 -21.11
N THR A 64 10.84 -26.59 -20.89
CA THR A 64 9.71 -27.03 -20.05
C THR A 64 10.13 -27.40 -18.62
N THR A 65 11.40 -27.24 -18.26
CA THR A 65 11.95 -27.68 -16.94
C THR A 65 11.40 -26.85 -15.78
N TYR A 66 11.31 -25.54 -16.00
CA TYR A 66 10.69 -24.56 -15.14
C TYR A 66 10.06 -23.52 -16.06
N VAL A 67 8.82 -23.16 -15.77
CA VAL A 67 7.98 -22.24 -16.54
C VAL A 67 7.26 -21.33 -15.53
N TYR A 68 7.05 -20.07 -15.88
CA TYR A 68 6.26 -19.11 -15.11
C TYR A 68 4.82 -19.06 -15.63
N SER A 69 4.65 -18.82 -16.94
CA SER A 69 3.35 -18.80 -17.62
C SER A 69 3.39 -19.61 -18.93
N GLY A 70 2.22 -19.96 -19.47
CA GLY A 70 2.14 -20.74 -20.71
C GLY A 70 2.70 -22.17 -20.56
N THR A 71 3.63 -22.54 -21.44
CA THR A 71 4.15 -23.92 -21.55
C THR A 71 5.68 -24.02 -21.73
N ARG A 72 6.37 -22.91 -22.04
CA ARG A 72 7.79 -22.87 -22.41
C ARG A 72 8.45 -21.57 -21.96
N ALA A 73 9.45 -21.71 -21.09
CA ALA A 73 10.37 -20.65 -20.73
C ALA A 73 11.61 -20.63 -21.64
N ILE A 74 12.38 -19.55 -21.55
CA ILE A 74 13.81 -19.57 -21.85
C ILE A 74 14.57 -20.29 -20.75
N SER A 75 15.63 -21.00 -21.13
CA SER A 75 16.75 -21.30 -20.22
C SER A 75 18.07 -20.88 -20.85
N PHE A 76 19.01 -20.32 -20.09
CA PHE A 76 20.36 -20.04 -20.57
C PHE A 76 21.43 -20.22 -19.50
N GLU A 77 22.65 -20.55 -19.93
CA GLU A 77 23.83 -20.76 -19.07
C GLU A 77 24.74 -19.52 -19.12
N PRO A 78 24.75 -18.68 -18.05
CA PRO A 78 25.57 -17.47 -17.97
C PRO A 78 27.04 -17.84 -17.64
N ASP A 79 27.72 -18.36 -18.66
CA ASP A 79 29.07 -18.94 -18.56
C ASP A 79 30.14 -18.05 -19.22
N ASN A 80 31.20 -17.69 -18.49
CA ASN A 80 32.43 -17.11 -19.04
C ASN A 80 32.20 -15.88 -19.95
N TRP A 81 31.55 -14.84 -19.42
CA TRP A 81 31.12 -13.61 -20.11
C TRP A 81 30.12 -13.82 -21.25
N ARG A 82 29.44 -14.98 -21.29
CA ARG A 82 28.34 -15.22 -22.25
C ARG A 82 27.04 -14.55 -21.80
N GLY A 83 26.21 -14.20 -22.78
CA GLY A 83 24.94 -13.56 -22.53
C GLY A 83 23.79 -13.98 -23.45
N LEU A 84 22.58 -13.73 -22.96
CA LEU A 84 21.31 -13.81 -23.67
C LEU A 84 20.98 -12.43 -24.26
N TYR A 85 20.73 -12.36 -25.56
CA TYR A 85 20.35 -11.12 -26.26
C TYR A 85 19.35 -11.39 -27.38
N PHE A 86 18.15 -10.85 -27.21
CA PHE A 86 17.18 -10.70 -28.27
C PHE A 86 17.28 -9.28 -28.82
N ARG A 87 17.85 -9.14 -30.02
CA ARG A 87 18.06 -7.85 -30.67
C ARG A 87 16.84 -7.49 -31.51
N HIS A 88 16.25 -6.32 -31.28
CA HIS A 88 15.16 -5.82 -32.12
C HIS A 88 15.68 -5.54 -33.54
N ARG A 89 14.98 -6.01 -34.57
CA ARG A 89 15.50 -6.03 -35.96
C ARG A 89 15.72 -4.64 -36.56
N THR A 90 14.97 -3.64 -36.12
CA THR A 90 15.02 -2.25 -36.60
C THR A 90 15.50 -1.25 -35.55
N GLY A 91 15.76 -1.71 -34.32
CA GLY A 91 15.90 -0.82 -33.16
C GLY A 91 14.57 -0.38 -32.54
N LEU A 92 14.64 0.13 -31.32
CA LEU A 92 13.55 0.65 -30.49
C LEU A 92 13.95 2.08 -30.06
N ASP A 93 13.00 2.99 -29.94
CA ASP A 93 13.29 4.35 -29.46
C ASP A 93 13.16 4.39 -27.93
N ALA A 94 14.22 4.79 -27.25
CA ALA A 94 14.22 4.96 -25.80
C ALA A 94 13.28 6.09 -25.33
N ALA A 95 12.92 7.04 -26.18
CA ALA A 95 11.89 8.05 -25.90
C ALA A 95 10.44 7.54 -26.09
N THR A 96 10.24 6.22 -26.20
CA THR A 96 8.92 5.57 -26.31
C THR A 96 8.76 4.36 -25.40
N ILE A 97 9.76 4.06 -24.58
CA ILE A 97 9.82 2.87 -23.72
C ILE A 97 10.16 3.32 -22.29
N ASP A 98 9.33 2.90 -21.34
CA ASP A 98 9.49 3.20 -19.92
C ASP A 98 10.43 2.18 -19.26
N ALA A 99 10.00 0.92 -19.19
CA ALA A 99 10.73 -0.15 -18.56
C ALA A 99 10.95 -1.37 -19.47
N PHE A 100 11.98 -2.13 -19.14
CA PHE A 100 12.17 -3.50 -19.58
C PHE A 100 11.80 -4.46 -18.45
N GLU A 101 10.89 -5.39 -18.71
CA GLU A 101 10.35 -6.30 -17.72
C GLU A 101 10.53 -7.77 -18.13
N PHE A 102 10.75 -8.63 -17.15
CA PHE A 102 10.80 -10.08 -17.34
C PHE A 102 10.70 -10.84 -16.03
N TRP A 103 10.22 -12.07 -16.08
CA TRP A 103 10.36 -13.01 -14.96
C TRP A 103 11.69 -13.76 -15.08
N ILE A 104 12.39 -13.96 -13.96
CA ILE A 104 13.64 -14.71 -13.88
C ILE A 104 13.72 -15.62 -12.65
N ARG A 105 14.40 -16.76 -12.81
CA ARG A 105 14.87 -17.62 -11.70
C ARG A 105 16.18 -18.33 -12.05
N GLY A 106 16.97 -18.64 -11.04
CA GLY A 106 18.13 -19.53 -11.15
C GLY A 106 17.74 -21.00 -11.03
N GLY A 107 18.61 -21.91 -11.48
CA GLY A 107 18.40 -23.37 -11.48
C GLY A 107 18.12 -24.00 -10.11
N LEU A 108 19.15 -24.61 -9.49
CA LEU A 108 19.03 -25.30 -8.19
C LEU A 108 19.66 -24.51 -7.03
N THR A 109 20.53 -23.53 -7.31
CA THR A 109 21.19 -22.71 -6.28
C THR A 109 20.76 -21.25 -6.27
N GLY A 110 20.47 -20.66 -7.43
CA GLY A 110 20.45 -19.20 -7.58
C GLY A 110 21.87 -18.60 -7.54
N ASP A 111 21.93 -17.33 -7.15
CA ASP A 111 23.12 -16.48 -6.97
C ASP A 111 24.01 -16.22 -8.20
N GLN A 112 23.54 -16.54 -9.41
CA GLN A 112 24.24 -16.20 -10.65
C GLN A 112 24.53 -14.69 -10.74
N LYS A 113 25.75 -14.34 -11.14
CA LYS A 113 26.19 -12.95 -11.30
C LYS A 113 26.06 -12.53 -12.76
N ILE A 114 25.07 -11.68 -13.00
CA ILE A 114 24.61 -11.25 -14.31
C ILE A 114 24.51 -9.73 -14.30
N GLN A 115 25.13 -9.05 -15.26
CA GLN A 115 24.83 -7.65 -15.54
C GLN A 115 23.72 -7.55 -16.59
N LEU A 116 22.92 -6.50 -16.46
CA LEU A 116 22.01 -6.02 -17.48
C LEU A 116 22.73 -4.95 -18.32
N VAL A 117 22.56 -4.99 -19.64
CA VAL A 117 23.19 -4.06 -20.58
C VAL A 117 22.19 -3.60 -21.63
N VAL A 118 22.03 -2.28 -21.79
CA VAL A 118 21.22 -1.70 -22.87
C VAL A 118 22.10 -1.58 -24.12
N GLY A 119 21.84 -2.37 -25.15
CA GLY A 119 22.67 -2.43 -26.37
C GLY A 119 22.12 -1.55 -27.50
N SER A 120 23.00 -0.94 -28.29
CA SER A 120 22.66 -0.22 -29.53
C SER A 120 23.40 -0.81 -30.74
N ALA A 121 23.36 -0.14 -31.90
CA ALA A 121 24.17 -0.53 -33.06
C ALA A 121 25.69 -0.31 -32.83
N ASP A 122 26.06 0.69 -32.01
CA ASP A 122 27.43 1.15 -31.83
C ASP A 122 28.12 0.61 -30.55
N GLY A 123 27.35 -0.02 -29.66
CA GLY A 123 27.89 -0.62 -28.44
C GLY A 123 26.84 -0.82 -27.35
N ALA A 124 27.19 -0.44 -26.12
CA ALA A 124 26.30 -0.45 -24.97
C ALA A 124 26.10 0.97 -24.45
N LEU A 125 24.85 1.37 -24.27
CA LEU A 125 24.44 2.69 -23.78
C LEU A 125 24.57 2.75 -22.25
N ALA A 126 24.05 1.74 -21.55
CA ALA A 126 24.10 1.63 -20.09
C ALA A 126 24.41 0.20 -19.63
N ARG A 127 24.93 0.06 -18.41
CA ARG A 127 25.19 -1.22 -17.72
C ARG A 127 24.85 -1.08 -16.23
N ALA A 128 24.27 -2.12 -15.66
CA ALA A 128 24.05 -2.23 -14.22
C ALA A 128 24.08 -3.70 -13.77
N ASP A 129 24.30 -3.96 -12.48
CA ASP A 129 24.12 -5.31 -11.91
C ASP A 129 22.62 -5.65 -11.92
N LEU A 130 22.24 -6.81 -12.44
CA LEU A 130 20.83 -7.24 -12.44
C LEU A 130 20.30 -7.38 -11.00
N ALA A 131 21.17 -7.62 -10.01
CA ALA A 131 20.81 -7.64 -8.60
C ALA A 131 20.06 -6.37 -8.13
N ALA A 132 20.31 -5.21 -8.74
CA ALA A 132 19.67 -3.94 -8.37
C ALA A 132 18.19 -3.84 -8.79
N PHE A 133 17.72 -4.71 -9.71
CA PHE A 133 16.35 -4.70 -10.24
C PHE A 133 15.56 -5.96 -9.85
N LEU A 134 16.04 -6.70 -8.84
CA LEU A 134 15.40 -7.91 -8.33
C LEU A 134 14.95 -7.71 -6.87
N PRO A 135 13.70 -8.01 -6.50
CA PRO A 135 13.18 -7.85 -5.14
C PRO A 135 14.04 -8.50 -4.04
N ALA A 136 14.70 -9.63 -4.33
CA ALA A 136 15.58 -10.32 -3.37
C ALA A 136 17.05 -9.84 -3.38
N GLY A 137 17.38 -8.79 -4.16
CA GLY A 137 18.76 -8.33 -4.35
C GLY A 137 19.69 -9.34 -5.04
N ARG A 138 19.13 -10.42 -5.59
CA ARG A 138 19.83 -11.55 -6.21
C ARG A 138 18.86 -12.48 -6.95
N ILE A 139 19.39 -13.28 -7.87
CA ILE A 139 18.65 -14.35 -8.52
C ILE A 139 18.44 -15.50 -7.51
N THR A 140 17.19 -15.84 -7.20
CA THR A 140 16.81 -16.97 -6.32
C THR A 140 16.46 -18.22 -7.13
N THR A 141 16.12 -19.32 -6.46
CA THR A 141 15.57 -20.54 -7.09
C THR A 141 14.07 -20.45 -7.38
N THR A 142 13.41 -19.38 -6.94
CA THR A 142 12.01 -19.03 -7.22
C THR A 142 11.92 -18.00 -8.34
N TRP A 143 10.76 -17.91 -8.99
CA TRP A 143 10.46 -16.84 -9.93
C TRP A 143 10.38 -15.48 -9.20
N GLN A 144 10.97 -14.45 -9.81
CA GLN A 144 10.85 -13.03 -9.44
C GLN A 144 10.65 -12.22 -10.73
N GLN A 145 9.86 -11.15 -10.68
CA GLN A 145 9.83 -10.15 -11.73
C GLN A 145 11.02 -9.20 -11.56
N ALA A 146 11.71 -8.91 -12.66
CA ALA A 146 12.59 -7.78 -12.79
C ALA A 146 11.82 -6.66 -13.51
N HIS A 147 11.93 -5.44 -12.99
CA HIS A 147 11.40 -4.22 -13.60
C HIS A 147 12.55 -3.23 -13.72
N VAL A 148 12.85 -2.79 -14.95
CA VAL A 148 14.09 -2.08 -15.28
C VAL A 148 13.76 -0.80 -16.03
N ASP A 149 13.50 0.26 -15.25
CA ASP A 149 13.37 1.64 -15.74
C ASP A 149 14.60 2.06 -16.56
N LEU A 150 14.36 2.52 -17.80
CA LEU A 150 15.42 3.02 -18.69
C LEU A 150 15.91 4.43 -18.29
N ALA A 151 15.09 5.24 -17.63
CA ALA A 151 15.46 6.55 -17.12
C ALA A 151 16.43 6.45 -15.93
N ALA A 152 16.24 5.51 -14.99
CA ALA A 152 17.23 5.15 -13.96
C ALA A 152 18.58 4.74 -14.55
N LEU A 153 18.59 4.15 -15.76
CA LEU A 153 19.79 3.82 -16.52
C LEU A 153 20.35 4.99 -17.36
N ASN A 154 19.72 6.17 -17.30
CA ASN A 154 20.01 7.36 -18.12
C ASN A 154 19.85 7.12 -19.64
N VAL A 155 19.01 6.17 -20.05
CA VAL A 155 18.69 5.88 -21.46
C VAL A 155 17.29 6.38 -21.78
N THR A 156 17.12 7.72 -21.82
CA THR A 156 15.83 8.41 -22.02
C THR A 156 15.57 8.87 -23.46
N SER A 157 16.51 8.64 -24.39
CA SER A 157 16.37 9.07 -25.78
C SER A 157 17.31 8.34 -26.73
N GLY A 158 16.91 8.26 -28.01
CA GLY A 158 17.70 7.67 -29.08
C GLY A 158 17.50 6.15 -29.23
N THR A 159 18.05 5.60 -30.32
CA THR A 159 17.76 4.22 -30.70
C THR A 159 18.64 3.20 -29.99
N PHE A 160 18.03 2.36 -29.15
CA PHE A 160 18.63 1.11 -28.67
C PHE A 160 18.15 -0.07 -29.53
N THR A 161 18.78 -1.23 -29.42
CA THR A 161 18.40 -2.45 -30.16
C THR A 161 18.02 -3.60 -29.23
N GLY A 162 17.71 -3.29 -27.98
CA GLY A 162 17.28 -4.23 -26.94
C GLY A 162 18.29 -4.38 -25.79
N VAL A 163 17.81 -4.97 -24.70
CA VAL A 163 18.56 -5.28 -23.49
C VAL A 163 19.15 -6.69 -23.56
N TYR A 164 20.35 -6.88 -23.02
CA TYR A 164 20.97 -8.20 -22.88
C TYR A 164 21.47 -8.47 -21.46
N LEU A 165 21.43 -9.76 -21.10
CA LEU A 165 21.84 -10.27 -19.79
C LEU A 165 23.14 -11.07 -19.95
N GLN A 166 24.20 -10.68 -19.26
CA GLN A 166 25.55 -11.24 -19.46
C GLN A 166 26.20 -11.66 -18.14
N ASP A 167 26.87 -12.82 -18.13
CA ASP A 167 27.76 -13.22 -17.04
C ASP A 167 28.82 -12.15 -16.71
N VAL A 168 29.00 -11.86 -15.42
CA VAL A 168 30.11 -11.06 -14.89
C VAL A 168 30.99 -11.80 -13.87
N SER A 169 30.68 -13.07 -13.58
CA SER A 169 31.54 -13.93 -12.76
C SER A 169 32.82 -14.35 -13.51
N GLY A 170 32.76 -14.42 -14.84
CA GLY A 170 33.84 -14.95 -15.68
C GLY A 170 34.08 -16.45 -15.48
N ARG A 171 33.08 -17.20 -15.01
CA ARG A 171 33.15 -18.61 -14.61
C ARG A 171 31.99 -19.42 -15.20
N ASN A 172 31.97 -20.72 -14.93
CA ASN A 172 30.77 -21.55 -15.15
C ASN A 172 29.74 -21.28 -14.04
N GLN A 173 28.47 -21.14 -14.42
CA GLN A 173 27.35 -20.91 -13.51
C GLN A 173 26.16 -21.82 -13.88
N GLN A 174 25.31 -22.16 -12.90
CA GLN A 174 24.08 -22.90 -13.21
C GLN A 174 23.16 -22.08 -14.12
N ALA A 175 22.41 -22.76 -14.99
CA ALA A 175 21.43 -22.12 -15.86
C ALA A 175 20.43 -21.24 -15.07
N VAL A 176 20.07 -20.10 -15.67
CA VAL A 176 18.92 -19.29 -15.30
C VAL A 176 17.78 -19.52 -16.31
N TYR A 177 16.57 -19.22 -15.90
CA TYR A 177 15.34 -19.39 -16.66
C TYR A 177 14.61 -18.04 -16.70
N LEU A 178 14.03 -17.70 -17.85
CA LEU A 178 13.32 -16.44 -18.05
C LEU A 178 11.99 -16.67 -18.77
N ASP A 179 11.00 -15.85 -18.43
CA ASP A 179 9.65 -15.87 -19.02
C ASP A 179 9.08 -14.46 -19.11
N ASP A 180 8.00 -14.31 -19.87
CA ASP A 180 7.20 -13.08 -20.04
C ASP A 180 8.06 -11.80 -20.12
N ILE A 181 8.98 -11.81 -21.08
CA ILE A 181 9.90 -10.71 -21.38
C ILE A 181 9.20 -9.70 -22.28
N GLN A 182 9.14 -8.44 -21.86
CA GLN A 182 8.47 -7.35 -22.56
C GLN A 182 9.17 -5.99 -22.35
N TYR A 183 8.84 -5.02 -23.18
CA TYR A 183 9.05 -3.60 -22.87
C TYR A 183 7.69 -2.92 -22.68
N THR A 184 7.55 -2.12 -21.62
CA THR A 184 6.40 -1.24 -21.42
C THR A 184 6.59 0.04 -22.23
N PRO A 185 5.55 0.56 -22.90
CA PRO A 185 5.63 1.85 -23.56
C PRO A 185 5.74 2.96 -22.51
N GLN A 186 6.44 4.04 -22.84
CA GLN A 186 6.27 5.28 -22.10
C GLN A 186 4.84 5.79 -22.36
N GLU A 187 4.09 6.06 -21.29
CA GLU A 187 2.71 6.54 -21.43
C GLU A 187 2.69 7.87 -22.20
N ALA A 188 2.11 7.84 -23.40
CA ALA A 188 1.88 9.04 -24.17
C ALA A 188 0.80 9.89 -23.48
N PRO A 189 0.94 11.22 -23.39
CA PRO A 189 -0.14 12.09 -22.93
C PRO A 189 -1.42 11.79 -23.71
N LEU A 190 -2.52 11.55 -22.98
CA LEU A 190 -3.78 11.10 -23.58
C LEU A 190 -4.25 12.10 -24.65
N GLN A 191 -4.37 11.60 -25.89
CA GLN A 191 -4.83 12.39 -27.02
C GLN A 191 -6.36 12.29 -27.10
N GLU A 192 -7.06 13.31 -26.63
CA GLU A 192 -8.53 13.37 -26.68
C GLU A 192 -9.05 13.57 -28.11
N ASP A 193 -10.18 12.91 -28.42
CA ASP A 193 -10.94 13.15 -29.66
C ASP A 193 -11.49 14.60 -29.68
N PRO A 194 -11.57 15.26 -30.85
CA PRO A 194 -11.71 16.71 -30.95
C PRO A 194 -13.08 17.23 -30.45
N PRO A 195 -13.11 18.06 -29.38
CA PRO A 195 -14.29 18.84 -29.04
C PRO A 195 -14.55 19.92 -30.10
N GLN A 196 -15.81 20.31 -30.30
CA GLN A 196 -16.16 21.38 -31.23
C GLN A 196 -15.73 22.76 -30.69
N ASP A 197 -15.36 23.68 -31.58
CA ASP A 197 -14.69 24.96 -31.27
C ASP A 197 -15.34 25.79 -30.13
N ASP A 198 -14.56 26.09 -29.10
CA ASP A 198 -14.59 27.38 -28.40
C ASP A 198 -13.15 27.84 -28.07
N PRO A 199 -12.60 28.89 -28.74
CA PRO A 199 -11.19 29.24 -28.62
C PRO A 199 -10.92 30.22 -27.46
N THR A 200 -10.35 29.74 -26.35
CA THR A 200 -9.12 30.26 -25.67
C THR A 200 -9.01 29.91 -24.17
N GLN A 201 -8.28 28.85 -23.85
CA GLN A 201 -7.30 28.87 -22.74
C GLN A 201 -6.29 27.73 -22.90
N SER A 202 -4.99 28.02 -22.76
CA SER A 202 -3.96 26.97 -22.66
C SER A 202 -3.90 26.48 -21.22
N SER A 203 -4.05 25.17 -20.98
CA SER A 203 -3.69 24.58 -19.70
C SER A 203 -2.20 24.84 -19.42
N TYR A 204 -1.92 25.36 -18.23
CA TYR A 204 -0.59 25.62 -17.72
C TYR A 204 -0.45 24.75 -16.48
N ASP A 205 0.44 23.76 -16.52
CA ASP A 205 0.82 22.97 -15.36
C ASP A 205 2.19 23.45 -14.86
N PRO A 206 2.28 24.03 -13.65
CA PRO A 206 3.55 24.44 -13.05
C PRO A 206 4.38 23.27 -12.51
N MET A 207 3.89 22.02 -12.55
CA MET A 207 4.58 20.82 -12.04
C MET A 207 5.01 20.94 -10.57
N PHE A 208 4.10 21.45 -9.72
CA PHE A 208 4.35 21.73 -8.31
C PHE A 208 4.93 20.53 -7.54
N ARG A 209 5.96 20.75 -6.71
CA ARG A 209 6.49 19.76 -5.74
C ARG A 209 6.98 20.47 -4.48
N VAL A 210 6.75 19.91 -3.29
CA VAL A 210 7.38 20.40 -2.06
C VAL A 210 8.87 20.05 -2.08
N GLY A 211 9.73 21.03 -1.76
CA GLY A 211 11.18 20.89 -1.80
C GLY A 211 11.74 20.02 -0.68
N GLY A 212 12.89 19.38 -0.92
CA GLY A 212 13.54 18.49 0.04
C GLY A 212 14.11 19.20 1.28
N GLY A 213 14.25 20.53 1.25
CA GLY A 213 14.59 21.34 2.42
C GLY A 213 13.38 21.87 3.19
N ALA A 214 12.16 21.69 2.68
CA ALA A 214 10.94 22.25 3.25
C ALA A 214 10.70 21.75 4.68
N ASN A 215 10.33 22.67 5.58
CA ASN A 215 9.98 22.38 6.97
C ASN A 215 9.08 23.49 7.53
N GLN A 216 8.75 23.43 8.82
CA GLN A 216 7.81 24.37 9.44
C GLN A 216 8.31 25.83 9.52
N TRP A 217 9.59 26.08 9.26
CA TRP A 217 10.21 27.42 9.28
C TRP A 217 10.83 27.82 7.91
N TRP A 218 10.62 26.99 6.89
CA TRP A 218 11.15 27.21 5.54
C TRP A 218 10.19 26.57 4.55
N VAL A 219 9.35 27.39 3.92
CA VAL A 219 8.47 26.94 2.84
C VAL A 219 9.30 26.89 1.57
N GLU A 220 9.42 25.73 0.96
CA GLU A 220 10.22 25.50 -0.25
C GLU A 220 9.41 24.67 -1.25
N VAL A 221 9.29 25.15 -2.48
CA VAL A 221 8.46 24.55 -3.54
C VAL A 221 9.18 24.67 -4.87
N TYR A 222 9.19 23.59 -5.65
CA TYR A 222 9.61 23.60 -7.05
C TYR A 222 8.40 23.81 -7.96
N ALA A 223 8.52 24.71 -8.93
CA ALA A 223 7.54 24.92 -10.00
C ALA A 223 8.21 25.52 -11.25
N ASP A 224 7.70 25.21 -12.45
CA ASP A 224 7.98 25.97 -13.68
C ASP A 224 7.10 27.22 -13.70
N ALA A 225 7.62 28.33 -13.15
CA ALA A 225 6.88 29.57 -12.99
C ALA A 225 7.78 30.80 -13.11
N GLN A 226 7.18 31.96 -13.37
CA GLN A 226 7.82 33.27 -13.28
C GLN A 226 7.65 33.91 -11.88
N SER A 227 6.54 33.62 -11.21
CA SER A 227 6.26 33.97 -9.81
C SER A 227 5.41 32.89 -9.15
N LEU A 228 5.55 32.72 -7.84
CA LEU A 228 4.85 31.72 -7.04
C LEU A 228 4.40 32.33 -5.70
N GLU A 229 3.16 32.05 -5.30
CA GLU A 229 2.59 32.34 -3.98
C GLU A 229 2.00 31.06 -3.37
N TYR A 230 1.76 31.05 -2.05
CA TYR A 230 0.79 30.14 -1.43
C TYR A 230 -0.36 30.94 -0.80
N GLU A 231 -1.56 30.36 -0.82
CA GLU A 231 -2.81 30.88 -0.26
C GLU A 231 -3.32 29.90 0.81
N PHE A 232 -3.62 30.40 2.02
CA PHE A 232 -4.27 29.63 3.09
C PHE A 232 -5.79 29.58 2.92
N GLU A 233 -6.48 28.66 3.62
CA GLU A 233 -7.96 28.56 3.56
C GLU A 233 -8.71 29.80 4.09
N ASP A 234 -8.04 30.78 4.73
CA ASP A 234 -8.61 32.09 5.08
C ASP A 234 -8.48 33.14 3.94
N GLY A 235 -7.84 32.79 2.83
CA GLY A 235 -7.59 33.65 1.68
C GLY A 235 -6.37 34.56 1.80
N SER A 236 -5.56 34.44 2.86
CA SER A 236 -4.30 35.18 2.97
C SER A 236 -3.20 34.57 2.08
N ARG A 237 -2.44 35.44 1.39
CA ARG A 237 -1.40 35.05 0.42
C ARG A 237 0.00 35.47 0.83
N HIS A 238 0.95 34.58 0.55
CA HIS A 238 2.36 34.72 0.90
C HIS A 238 3.25 34.43 -0.33
N PRO A 239 4.13 35.35 -0.74
CA PRO A 239 4.97 35.17 -1.92
C PRO A 239 6.20 34.29 -1.62
N LEU A 240 6.49 33.34 -2.51
CA LEU A 240 7.70 32.54 -2.49
C LEU A 240 8.73 33.15 -3.44
N LEU A 241 9.97 33.34 -2.98
CA LEU A 241 11.04 33.99 -3.75
C LEU A 241 11.89 32.95 -4.50
N LEU A 242 12.10 33.15 -5.80
CA LEU A 242 12.93 32.28 -6.64
C LEU A 242 14.38 32.23 -6.12
N GLN A 243 14.82 31.05 -5.67
CA GLN A 243 16.19 30.76 -5.22
C GLN A 243 17.07 30.27 -6.39
N GLY A 244 16.48 29.54 -7.36
CA GLY A 244 17.15 29.04 -8.56
C GLY A 244 16.66 27.66 -8.98
N TYR A 245 16.89 27.27 -10.24
CA TYR A 245 16.49 25.97 -10.81
C TYR A 245 15.01 25.57 -10.55
N GLY A 246 14.10 26.56 -10.61
CA GLY A 246 12.67 26.36 -10.35
C GLY A 246 12.28 26.26 -8.87
N ALA A 247 13.23 26.31 -7.92
CA ALA A 247 12.96 26.37 -6.49
C ALA A 247 12.58 27.79 -6.05
N PHE A 248 11.42 27.93 -5.42
CA PHE A 248 10.92 29.13 -4.78
C PHE A 248 10.79 28.89 -3.27
N ALA A 249 11.12 29.88 -2.44
CA ALA A 249 11.08 29.71 -0.98
C ALA A 249 10.76 30.98 -0.17
N ALA A 250 10.26 30.80 1.05
CA ALA A 250 10.06 31.84 2.06
C ALA A 250 10.45 31.37 3.48
N ASN A 251 10.90 32.31 4.31
CA ASN A 251 11.25 32.10 5.72
C ASN A 251 10.04 32.46 6.61
N ASP A 252 8.94 31.74 6.36
CA ASP A 252 7.64 31.91 7.02
C ASP A 252 7.36 30.67 7.88
N HIS A 253 6.74 30.87 9.05
CA HIS A 253 6.39 29.77 9.95
C HIS A 253 5.03 29.17 9.59
N VAL A 254 5.02 27.95 9.07
CA VAL A 254 3.82 27.23 8.62
C VAL A 254 3.83 25.82 9.19
N VAL A 255 2.84 25.49 10.01
CA VAL A 255 2.76 24.18 10.68
C VAL A 255 2.52 23.06 9.65
N ALA A 256 3.04 21.86 9.91
CA ALA A 256 2.69 20.69 9.10
C ALA A 256 1.17 20.45 9.13
N GLY A 257 0.62 19.85 8.07
CA GLY A 257 -0.83 19.68 7.91
C GLY A 257 -1.61 20.96 7.60
N THR A 258 -0.99 22.15 7.64
CA THR A 258 -1.68 23.41 7.29
C THR A 258 -2.22 23.33 5.87
N ARG A 259 -3.53 23.55 5.74
CA ARG A 259 -4.26 23.54 4.48
C ARG A 259 -3.93 24.79 3.66
N MET A 260 -3.36 24.58 2.48
CA MET A 260 -2.97 25.66 1.55
C MET A 260 -3.13 25.22 0.10
N ARG A 261 -3.06 26.19 -0.82
CA ARG A 261 -2.82 25.93 -2.25
C ARG A 261 -1.73 26.84 -2.78
N LEU A 262 -1.09 26.44 -3.87
CA LEU A 262 -0.08 27.21 -4.57
C LEU A 262 -0.71 27.99 -5.73
N HIS A 263 -0.20 29.17 -6.01
CA HIS A 263 -0.55 30.00 -7.17
C HIS A 263 0.72 30.33 -7.95
N ALA A 264 0.82 29.84 -9.17
CA ALA A 264 1.94 30.11 -10.07
C ALA A 264 1.48 31.00 -11.23
N THR A 265 2.34 31.92 -11.65
CA THR A 265 2.14 32.74 -12.86
C THR A 265 3.28 32.45 -13.84
N ARG A 266 2.94 32.15 -15.10
CA ARG A 266 3.92 31.96 -16.18
C ARG A 266 4.37 33.31 -16.74
N ALA A 267 5.48 33.33 -17.49
CA ALA A 267 6.07 34.57 -18.02
C ALA A 267 5.20 35.33 -19.05
N ASP A 268 4.15 34.70 -19.58
CA ASP A 268 3.13 35.30 -20.45
C ASP A 268 1.88 35.79 -19.66
N GLY A 269 1.86 35.65 -18.34
CA GLY A 269 0.78 36.11 -17.46
C GLY A 269 -0.35 35.09 -17.25
N VAL A 270 -0.22 33.85 -17.74
CA VAL A 270 -1.17 32.78 -17.45
C VAL A 270 -0.97 32.30 -16.01
N GLU A 271 -2.05 32.24 -15.23
CA GLU A 271 -2.05 31.70 -13.87
C GLU A 271 -2.52 30.24 -13.83
N ALA A 272 -1.96 29.48 -12.89
CA ALA A 272 -2.39 28.13 -12.54
C ALA A 272 -2.27 27.95 -11.02
N HIS A 273 -3.08 27.07 -10.45
CA HIS A 273 -3.11 26.85 -9.00
C HIS A 273 -3.20 25.37 -8.65
N SER A 274 -2.73 25.00 -7.46
CA SER A 274 -2.92 23.64 -6.95
C SER A 274 -4.32 23.48 -6.37
N ALA A 275 -4.77 22.22 -6.28
CA ALA A 275 -5.79 21.84 -5.32
C ALA A 275 -5.32 22.19 -3.89
N LEU A 276 -6.26 22.36 -2.96
CA LEU A 276 -5.94 22.53 -1.54
C LEU A 276 -5.33 21.24 -0.98
N PHE A 277 -4.08 21.32 -0.53
CA PHE A 277 -3.27 20.21 -0.02
C PHE A 277 -2.76 20.54 1.40
N SER A 278 -2.28 19.51 2.10
CA SER A 278 -1.84 19.61 3.50
C SER A 278 -0.31 19.73 3.53
N TYR A 279 0.21 20.90 3.91
CA TYR A 279 1.63 21.22 3.81
C TYR A 279 2.52 20.24 4.60
N LEU A 280 3.63 19.80 3.99
CA LEU A 280 4.57 18.76 4.47
C LEU A 280 4.00 17.33 4.58
N ILE A 281 2.72 17.09 4.26
CA ILE A 281 2.10 15.76 4.26
C ILE A 281 1.79 15.32 2.82
N ASP A 282 1.04 16.16 2.10
CA ASP A 282 0.70 15.94 0.69
C ASP A 282 1.77 16.51 -0.25
N GLN A 283 1.85 15.95 -1.47
CA GLN A 283 2.43 16.68 -2.61
C GLN A 283 1.32 17.48 -3.32
N PRO A 284 1.54 18.76 -3.64
CA PRO A 284 0.59 19.58 -4.37
C PRO A 284 0.35 19.03 -5.79
N VAL A 285 -0.91 18.95 -6.19
CA VAL A 285 -1.35 18.60 -7.55
C VAL A 285 -2.09 19.77 -8.16
N LEU A 286 -2.00 19.95 -9.48
CA LEU A 286 -2.73 20.99 -10.22
C LEU A 286 -4.24 20.87 -9.95
N ASP A 287 -4.94 21.99 -9.72
CA ASP A 287 -6.39 21.91 -9.47
C ASP A 287 -7.12 21.37 -10.71
N GLY A 288 -8.13 20.53 -10.49
CA GLY A 288 -8.80 19.76 -11.54
C GLY A 288 -8.01 18.56 -12.12
N SER A 289 -6.74 18.32 -11.77
CA SER A 289 -5.95 17.18 -12.30
C SER A 289 -6.32 15.80 -11.72
N ARG A 290 -7.18 15.76 -10.69
CA ARG A 290 -7.67 14.51 -10.11
C ARG A 290 -8.81 13.94 -10.98
N PRO A 291 -8.78 12.67 -11.38
CA PRO A 291 -10.00 11.96 -11.75
C PRO A 291 -11.04 12.13 -10.63
N GLN A 292 -12.31 12.30 -10.99
CA GLN A 292 -13.40 12.15 -10.04
C GLN A 292 -13.46 10.67 -9.62
N ILE A 293 -12.72 10.33 -8.57
CA ILE A 293 -12.89 9.06 -7.86
C ILE A 293 -14.25 9.14 -7.17
N GLU A 294 -15.29 8.67 -7.85
CA GLU A 294 -16.46 8.14 -7.14
C GLU A 294 -15.93 7.15 -6.11
N PRO A 295 -16.37 7.23 -4.83
CA PRO A 295 -15.86 6.35 -3.80
C PRO A 295 -16.06 4.91 -4.24
N PRO A 296 -15.04 4.02 -4.11
CA PRO A 296 -15.13 2.67 -4.63
C PRO A 296 -16.38 2.00 -4.07
N THR A 297 -17.29 1.61 -4.98
CA THR A 297 -18.46 0.81 -4.60
C THR A 297 -17.90 -0.44 -3.94
N PRO A 298 -18.17 -0.69 -2.64
CA PRO A 298 -17.46 -1.72 -1.90
C PRO A 298 -17.77 -3.07 -2.52
N THR A 299 -16.74 -3.74 -3.03
CA THR A 299 -16.83 -5.10 -3.57
C THR A 299 -17.15 -6.03 -2.41
N THR A 300 -18.44 -6.28 -2.18
CA THR A 300 -18.92 -7.12 -1.09
C THR A 300 -18.43 -8.56 -1.26
N ALA A 301 -18.10 -9.20 -0.13
CA ALA A 301 -17.54 -10.54 -0.01
C ALA A 301 -16.08 -10.73 -0.48
N SER A 302 -15.14 -10.06 0.18
CA SER A 302 -14.16 -10.86 0.94
C SER A 302 -14.85 -11.35 2.21
N GLY A 303 -14.67 -12.61 2.60
CA GLY A 303 -15.30 -13.18 3.80
C GLY A 303 -14.62 -12.75 5.12
N THR A 304 -14.08 -11.53 5.16
CA THR A 304 -13.13 -11.04 6.17
C THR A 304 -13.50 -9.64 6.62
N PHE A 305 -13.00 -9.22 7.78
CA PHE A 305 -12.98 -7.80 8.14
C PHE A 305 -12.20 -7.01 7.08
N TYR A 306 -12.61 -5.77 6.83
CA TYR A 306 -11.99 -4.91 5.83
C TYR A 306 -11.99 -3.44 6.26
N VAL A 307 -11.04 -2.67 5.75
CA VAL A 307 -10.96 -1.23 5.94
C VAL A 307 -11.53 -0.51 4.72
N ASN A 308 -12.32 0.55 4.94
CA ASN A 308 -12.77 1.46 3.88
C ASN A 308 -12.69 2.91 4.39
N GLY A 309 -11.89 3.73 3.71
CA GLY A 309 -11.40 4.99 4.26
C GLY A 309 -10.69 4.76 5.60
N ARG A 310 -11.00 5.57 6.60
CA ARG A 310 -10.48 5.41 7.97
C ARG A 310 -11.19 4.39 8.86
N PHE A 311 -12.17 3.65 8.35
CA PHE A 311 -13.05 2.83 9.17
C PHE A 311 -12.90 1.32 8.92
N LEU A 312 -12.94 0.55 10.01
CA LEU A 312 -13.04 -0.91 9.99
C LEU A 312 -14.50 -1.34 9.79
N TYR A 313 -14.70 -2.42 9.05
CA TYR A 313 -15.98 -3.07 8.80
C TYR A 313 -15.89 -4.57 9.06
N ASP A 314 -17.00 -5.16 9.54
CA ASP A 314 -17.15 -6.61 9.64
C ASP A 314 -17.44 -7.26 8.25
N PRO A 315 -17.37 -8.60 8.11
CA PRO A 315 -17.66 -9.27 6.84
C PRO A 315 -19.06 -9.01 6.26
N CYS A 316 -20.00 -8.52 7.08
CA CYS A 316 -21.36 -8.14 6.67
C CYS A 316 -21.49 -6.67 6.24
N GLY A 317 -20.43 -5.88 6.36
CA GLY A 317 -20.40 -4.46 6.01
C GLY A 317 -20.91 -3.52 7.12
N ASN A 318 -21.00 -3.97 8.37
CA ASN A 318 -21.28 -3.11 9.51
C ASN A 318 -20.00 -2.38 9.94
N LYS A 319 -20.08 -1.06 10.22
CA LYS A 319 -18.93 -0.30 10.74
C LYS A 319 -18.60 -0.74 12.16
N VAL A 320 -17.34 -1.08 12.42
CA VAL A 320 -16.84 -1.53 13.72
C VAL A 320 -15.94 -0.47 14.34
N ILE A 321 -16.30 0.00 15.54
CA ILE A 321 -15.43 0.86 16.36
C ILE A 321 -14.91 0.01 17.53
N LEU A 322 -13.58 -0.17 17.59
CA LEU A 322 -12.95 -1.05 18.58
C LEU A 322 -13.02 -0.44 20.00
N ARG A 323 -13.48 -1.24 20.95
CA ARG A 323 -13.58 -0.92 22.39
C ARG A 323 -13.26 -2.19 23.19
N GLY A 324 -12.09 -2.22 23.83
CA GLY A 324 -11.63 -3.43 24.51
C GLY A 324 -10.35 -3.28 25.31
N VAL A 325 -9.68 -4.42 25.54
CA VAL A 325 -8.49 -4.52 26.40
C VAL A 325 -7.42 -5.40 25.76
N ASN A 326 -6.17 -5.11 26.12
CA ASN A 326 -5.04 -6.01 25.93
C ASN A 326 -5.09 -7.09 27.02
N LYS A 327 -4.62 -8.29 26.69
CA LYS A 327 -4.33 -9.33 27.68
C LYS A 327 -2.97 -9.95 27.42
N MET A 328 -2.14 -10.01 28.47
CA MET A 328 -0.88 -10.78 28.52
C MET A 328 -1.10 -12.32 28.41
N ASN A 329 -1.73 -12.80 27.33
CA ASN A 329 -2.22 -14.18 27.22
C ASN A 329 -1.10 -15.19 27.37
N ILE A 330 -0.08 -15.20 26.50
CA ILE A 330 0.94 -16.25 26.49
C ILE A 330 1.69 -16.42 27.82
N TRP A 331 1.82 -15.35 28.63
CA TRP A 331 2.49 -15.40 29.94
C TRP A 331 1.55 -15.64 31.14
N THR A 332 0.27 -15.27 31.07
CA THR A 332 -0.64 -15.25 32.26
C THR A 332 -1.95 -16.02 32.11
N ASP A 333 -2.48 -16.18 30.90
CA ASP A 333 -3.62 -17.05 30.56
C ASP A 333 -3.52 -17.44 29.09
N ILE A 334 -2.67 -18.44 28.78
CA ILE A 334 -2.30 -18.85 27.41
C ILE A 334 -3.47 -19.35 26.56
N THR A 335 -4.66 -19.50 27.15
CA THR A 335 -5.89 -19.90 26.45
C THR A 335 -7.02 -18.88 26.57
N GLY A 336 -6.87 -17.84 27.40
CA GLY A 336 -7.91 -16.87 27.74
C GLY A 336 -9.15 -17.47 28.43
N ASN A 337 -9.09 -18.73 28.89
CA ASN A 337 -10.21 -19.47 29.48
C ASN A 337 -10.71 -18.84 30.79
N ARG A 338 -9.90 -18.03 31.47
CA ARG A 338 -10.31 -17.22 32.62
C ARG A 338 -10.63 -15.79 32.18
N SER A 339 -9.78 -15.18 31.36
CA SER A 339 -9.90 -13.75 31.05
C SER A 339 -11.09 -13.42 30.15
N PHE A 340 -11.32 -14.14 29.04
CA PHE A 340 -12.23 -13.69 27.99
C PHE A 340 -13.70 -13.63 28.44
N ALA A 341 -14.15 -14.62 29.23
CA ALA A 341 -15.50 -14.63 29.79
C ALA A 341 -15.74 -13.54 30.86
N GLU A 342 -14.67 -12.98 31.43
CA GLU A 342 -14.73 -11.86 32.37
C GLU A 342 -14.61 -10.52 31.65
N ILE A 343 -13.75 -10.42 30.63
CA ILE A 343 -13.61 -9.28 29.71
C ILE A 343 -14.95 -9.02 29.02
N ALA A 344 -15.62 -10.04 28.49
CA ALA A 344 -16.91 -9.90 27.80
C ALA A 344 -18.02 -9.27 28.67
N LYS A 345 -17.94 -9.34 30.01
CA LYS A 345 -18.89 -8.68 30.92
C LYS A 345 -18.79 -7.15 30.92
N THR A 346 -17.68 -6.60 30.42
CA THR A 346 -17.54 -5.16 30.17
C THR A 346 -18.34 -4.69 28.94
N GLY A 347 -18.77 -5.61 28.07
CA GLY A 347 -19.30 -5.28 26.74
C GLY A 347 -18.25 -5.14 25.66
N ALA A 348 -16.96 -5.42 25.95
CA ALA A 348 -15.87 -5.33 24.98
C ALA A 348 -16.17 -6.08 23.69
N ASN A 349 -15.81 -5.49 22.54
CA ASN A 349 -15.97 -6.10 21.22
C ASN A 349 -14.64 -6.57 20.62
N VAL A 350 -13.50 -6.28 21.26
CA VAL A 350 -12.15 -6.69 20.85
C VAL A 350 -11.31 -7.12 22.05
N VAL A 351 -10.36 -8.02 21.82
CA VAL A 351 -9.26 -8.30 22.75
C VAL A 351 -7.95 -8.38 22.00
N ARG A 352 -6.95 -7.60 22.42
CA ARG A 352 -5.58 -7.69 21.87
C ARG A 352 -4.81 -8.75 22.65
N ILE A 353 -4.46 -9.83 21.95
CA ILE A 353 -3.91 -11.07 22.49
C ILE A 353 -2.39 -11.00 22.36
N VAL A 354 -1.73 -10.74 23.49
CA VAL A 354 -0.26 -10.78 23.58
C VAL A 354 0.21 -12.21 23.34
N TRP A 355 1.06 -12.39 22.33
CA TRP A 355 1.66 -13.65 21.95
C TRP A 355 3.16 -13.47 21.67
N ASP A 356 3.92 -14.55 21.62
CA ASP A 356 5.34 -14.53 21.28
C ASP A 356 5.75 -15.78 20.47
N THR A 357 6.92 -15.75 19.86
CA THR A 357 7.36 -16.82 18.94
C THR A 357 7.59 -18.18 19.61
N SER A 358 7.61 -18.27 20.95
CA SER A 358 7.65 -19.54 21.68
C SER A 358 6.30 -20.28 21.68
N GLY A 359 5.20 -19.57 21.37
CA GLY A 359 3.86 -20.12 21.31
C GLY A 359 3.67 -21.15 20.18
N SER A 360 3.08 -22.30 20.53
CA SER A 360 2.73 -23.34 19.56
C SER A 360 1.49 -22.96 18.74
N ALA A 361 1.43 -23.35 17.46
CA ALA A 361 0.29 -23.07 16.59
C ALA A 361 -1.05 -23.58 17.16
N ALA A 362 -1.08 -24.76 17.78
CA ALA A 362 -2.30 -25.28 18.43
C ALA A 362 -2.73 -24.46 19.67
N GLY A 363 -1.80 -23.80 20.35
CA GLY A 363 -2.11 -22.85 21.42
C GLY A 363 -2.69 -21.54 20.88
N LEU A 364 -2.14 -21.06 19.76
CA LEU A 364 -2.63 -19.89 19.04
C LEU A 364 -4.07 -20.11 18.53
N ASP A 365 -4.31 -21.26 17.89
CA ASP A 365 -5.64 -21.74 17.42
C ASP A 365 -6.65 -21.79 18.59
N THR A 366 -6.23 -22.31 19.74
CA THR A 366 -7.05 -22.36 20.96
C THR A 366 -7.41 -20.97 21.49
N VAL A 367 -6.44 -20.04 21.60
CA VAL A 367 -6.71 -18.71 22.18
C VAL A 367 -7.54 -17.82 21.24
N ILE A 368 -7.33 -17.90 19.91
CA ILE A 368 -8.17 -17.21 18.93
C ILE A 368 -9.61 -17.76 18.98
N THR A 369 -9.79 -19.08 18.92
CA THR A 369 -11.10 -19.75 19.05
C THR A 369 -11.83 -19.33 20.33
N ASN A 370 -11.12 -19.22 21.45
CA ASN A 370 -11.72 -18.85 22.73
C ASN A 370 -12.12 -17.37 22.79
N ALA A 371 -11.42 -16.45 22.13
CA ALA A 371 -11.83 -15.04 22.03
C ALA A 371 -13.14 -14.92 21.23
N VAL A 372 -13.18 -15.52 20.04
CA VAL A 372 -14.37 -15.59 19.16
C VAL A 372 -15.56 -16.23 19.87
N SER A 373 -15.33 -17.31 20.63
CA SER A 373 -16.37 -17.98 21.44
C SER A 373 -16.96 -17.10 22.55
N ASN A 374 -16.26 -16.03 22.95
CA ASN A 374 -16.75 -15.00 23.88
C ASN A 374 -17.20 -13.71 23.15
N ARG A 375 -17.30 -13.73 21.82
CA ARG A 375 -17.65 -12.61 20.93
C ARG A 375 -16.68 -11.43 20.99
N LEU A 376 -15.45 -11.66 21.43
CA LEU A 376 -14.35 -10.71 21.36
C LEU A 376 -13.64 -10.91 20.03
N LEU A 377 -13.50 -9.86 19.22
CA LEU A 377 -12.65 -9.89 18.03
C LEU A 377 -11.19 -10.09 18.48
N PRO A 378 -10.53 -11.22 18.16
CA PRO A 378 -9.11 -11.37 18.40
C PRO A 378 -8.30 -10.41 17.53
N MET A 379 -7.42 -9.66 18.18
CA MET A 379 -6.28 -8.99 17.53
C MET A 379 -5.01 -9.61 18.08
N VAL A 380 -4.35 -10.50 17.34
CA VAL A 380 -3.11 -11.14 17.84
C VAL A 380 -1.90 -10.34 17.40
N GLU A 381 -0.96 -10.15 18.33
CA GLU A 381 0.33 -9.48 18.13
C GLU A 381 1.51 -10.43 18.46
N LEU A 382 2.72 -10.11 17.97
CA LEU A 382 3.97 -10.76 18.41
C LEU A 382 4.88 -9.79 19.17
N HIS A 383 5.13 -10.11 20.44
CA HIS A 383 5.79 -9.20 21.37
C HIS A 383 7.33 -9.25 21.32
N ASP A 384 7.90 -10.21 20.57
CA ASP A 384 9.34 -10.50 20.54
C ASP A 384 10.22 -9.33 20.04
N ALA A 385 9.64 -8.38 19.31
CA ALA A 385 10.37 -7.28 18.66
C ALA A 385 10.13 -5.89 19.25
N THR A 386 9.50 -5.78 20.43
CA THR A 386 9.29 -4.51 21.15
C THR A 386 10.57 -3.68 21.22
N GLY A 387 10.58 -2.51 20.56
CA GLY A 387 11.74 -1.61 20.44
C GLY A 387 12.85 -2.06 19.46
N ASN A 388 12.78 -3.25 18.86
CA ASN A 388 13.83 -3.83 18.02
C ASN A 388 13.43 -3.95 16.54
N TRP A 389 13.71 -2.89 15.77
CA TRP A 389 13.43 -2.82 14.34
C TRP A 389 14.00 -3.99 13.52
N SER A 390 15.16 -4.53 13.93
CA SER A 390 15.84 -5.60 13.17
C SER A 390 15.06 -6.92 13.14
N MET A 391 14.09 -7.11 14.04
CA MET A 391 13.30 -8.35 14.14
C MET A 391 11.98 -8.32 13.34
N LEU A 392 11.58 -7.18 12.73
CA LEU A 392 10.31 -7.07 11.98
C LEU A 392 10.10 -8.22 10.98
N GLN A 393 11.13 -8.53 10.19
CA GLN A 393 11.05 -9.58 9.18
C GLN A 393 11.06 -11.00 9.77
N SER A 394 11.57 -11.18 10.99
CA SER A 394 11.49 -12.45 11.73
C SER A 394 10.10 -12.69 12.34
N LEU A 395 9.33 -11.65 12.63
CA LEU A 395 7.91 -11.79 12.96
C LEU A 395 7.10 -12.25 11.75
N VAL A 396 7.38 -11.66 10.58
CA VAL A 396 6.81 -12.10 9.30
C VAL A 396 7.21 -13.55 9.00
N ASP A 397 8.43 -13.98 9.32
CA ASP A 397 8.86 -15.38 9.21
C ASP A 397 8.04 -16.33 10.10
N TYR A 398 7.60 -15.89 11.29
CA TYR A 398 6.67 -16.66 12.15
C TYR A 398 5.27 -16.71 11.52
N TRP A 399 4.72 -15.57 11.08
CA TRP A 399 3.36 -15.52 10.52
C TRP A 399 3.19 -16.35 9.24
N VAL A 400 4.22 -16.41 8.37
CA VAL A 400 4.19 -17.25 7.16
C VAL A 400 4.70 -18.67 7.38
N ARG A 401 5.05 -19.06 8.61
CA ARG A 401 5.45 -20.44 8.98
C ARG A 401 4.25 -21.36 8.80
N GLY A 402 4.38 -22.45 8.04
CA GLY A 402 3.23 -23.19 7.50
C GLY A 402 2.20 -23.70 8.52
N ASP A 403 2.61 -24.01 9.75
CA ASP A 403 1.71 -24.37 10.85
C ASP A 403 0.94 -23.15 11.41
N VAL A 404 1.61 -22.01 11.60
CA VAL A 404 1.00 -20.74 12.02
C VAL A 404 0.08 -20.20 10.93
N LEU A 405 0.56 -20.16 9.69
CA LEU A 405 -0.18 -19.69 8.52
C LEU A 405 -1.48 -20.46 8.30
N THR A 406 -1.51 -21.76 8.65
CA THR A 406 -2.74 -22.56 8.62
C THR A 406 -3.76 -22.05 9.65
N VAL A 407 -3.32 -21.77 10.89
CA VAL A 407 -4.19 -21.24 11.96
C VAL A 407 -4.70 -19.84 11.61
N ILE A 408 -3.82 -18.94 11.15
CA ILE A 408 -4.22 -17.57 10.75
C ILE A 408 -5.26 -17.61 9.62
N LYS A 409 -5.17 -18.56 8.68
CA LYS A 409 -6.18 -18.74 7.62
C LYS A 409 -7.47 -19.42 8.07
N ASN A 410 -7.43 -20.30 9.07
CA ASN A 410 -8.64 -20.86 9.67
C ASN A 410 -9.53 -19.78 10.29
N HIS A 411 -8.91 -18.73 10.84
CA HIS A 411 -9.57 -17.60 11.51
C HIS A 411 -9.59 -16.31 10.68
N GLU A 412 -9.28 -16.35 9.39
CA GLU A 412 -9.13 -15.17 8.53
C GLU A 412 -10.42 -14.32 8.42
N SER A 413 -11.58 -14.94 8.61
CA SER A 413 -12.88 -14.26 8.66
C SER A 413 -13.10 -13.41 9.92
N GLU A 414 -12.33 -13.66 10.97
CA GLU A 414 -12.66 -13.29 12.36
C GLU A 414 -11.44 -12.77 13.16
N LEU A 415 -10.40 -12.32 12.48
CA LEU A 415 -9.09 -11.97 13.06
C LEU A 415 -8.57 -10.62 12.55
N LEU A 416 -7.98 -9.83 13.44
CA LEU A 416 -7.07 -8.73 13.08
C LEU A 416 -5.63 -9.19 13.37
N LEU A 417 -4.70 -8.99 12.42
CA LEU A 417 -3.32 -9.46 12.56
C LEU A 417 -2.36 -8.29 12.79
N ASN A 418 -1.95 -8.07 14.03
CA ASN A 418 -0.95 -7.06 14.37
C ASN A 418 0.44 -7.64 14.14
N ILE A 419 1.20 -7.05 13.19
CA ILE A 419 2.42 -7.69 12.66
C ILE A 419 3.46 -7.92 13.76
N GLY A 420 3.51 -7.03 14.74
CA GLY A 420 4.29 -7.14 15.97
C GLY A 420 4.07 -5.95 16.88
N ASN A 421 4.28 -6.14 18.18
CA ASN A 421 4.22 -5.06 19.16
C ASN A 421 5.39 -4.07 18.97
N GLU A 422 5.08 -2.77 18.93
CA GLU A 422 6.04 -1.69 19.22
C GLU A 422 7.37 -1.80 18.43
N VAL A 423 7.31 -2.24 17.18
CA VAL A 423 8.51 -2.67 16.45
C VAL A 423 9.40 -1.46 16.13
N GLY A 424 10.47 -1.30 16.90
CA GLY A 424 11.49 -0.27 16.71
C GLY A 424 11.46 0.90 17.71
N ASP A 425 12.65 1.42 18.00
CA ASP A 425 12.86 2.58 18.85
C ASP A 425 12.65 3.91 18.10
N GLY A 426 13.01 5.03 18.75
CA GLY A 426 12.94 6.37 18.17
C GLY A 426 14.02 6.70 17.13
N SER A 427 14.88 5.74 16.75
CA SER A 427 15.90 5.95 15.71
C SER A 427 15.46 5.48 14.31
N VAL A 428 14.35 4.74 14.22
CA VAL A 428 13.80 4.23 12.96
C VAL A 428 13.35 5.40 12.07
N THR A 429 13.95 5.51 10.88
CA THR A 429 13.62 6.58 9.93
C THR A 429 12.34 6.28 9.15
N ALA A 430 11.71 7.31 8.58
CA ALA A 430 10.56 7.15 7.68
C ALA A 430 10.86 6.26 6.46
N GLU A 431 12.09 6.27 5.94
CA GLU A 431 12.52 5.37 4.87
C GLU A 431 12.60 3.91 5.33
N GLN A 432 13.16 3.67 6.52
CA GLN A 432 13.20 2.34 7.13
C GLN A 432 11.78 1.83 7.40
N PHE A 433 10.94 2.64 8.05
CA PHE A 433 9.55 2.31 8.36
C PHE A 433 8.76 1.92 7.10
N ARG A 434 8.80 2.78 6.06
CA ARG A 434 8.14 2.52 4.78
C ARG A 434 8.64 1.25 4.10
N SER A 435 9.95 1.09 3.92
CA SER A 435 10.51 -0.08 3.21
C SER A 435 10.32 -1.39 3.97
N GLY A 436 10.50 -1.38 5.29
CA GLY A 436 10.33 -2.55 6.14
C GLY A 436 8.88 -3.04 6.23
N TYR A 437 7.91 -2.13 6.37
CA TYR A 437 6.50 -2.50 6.38
C TYR A 437 5.95 -2.79 4.99
N ALA A 438 6.40 -2.11 3.91
CA ALA A 438 6.04 -2.49 2.55
C ALA A 438 6.46 -3.94 2.24
N LEU A 439 7.66 -4.34 2.65
CA LEU A 439 8.11 -5.73 2.54
C LEU A 439 7.30 -6.68 3.43
N ALA A 440 6.95 -6.28 4.66
CA ALA A 440 6.11 -7.11 5.55
C ALA A 440 4.71 -7.34 4.95
N ILE A 441 4.03 -6.28 4.50
CA ILE A 441 2.74 -6.33 3.82
C ILE A 441 2.82 -7.25 2.59
N SER A 442 3.78 -6.99 1.69
CA SER A 442 3.98 -7.77 0.46
C SER A 442 4.16 -9.27 0.74
N ARG A 443 4.93 -9.63 1.78
CA ARG A 443 5.13 -11.02 2.20
C ARG A 443 3.89 -11.67 2.82
N LEU A 444 3.13 -10.94 3.64
CA LEU A 444 1.91 -11.43 4.28
C LEU A 444 0.78 -11.60 3.25
N ARG A 445 0.57 -10.62 2.36
CA ARG A 445 -0.34 -10.73 1.20
C ARG A 445 0.12 -11.81 0.22
N GLY A 446 1.43 -11.96 0.00
CA GLY A 446 2.01 -13.04 -0.82
C GLY A 446 1.84 -14.44 -0.25
N ALA A 447 1.69 -14.58 1.08
CA ALA A 447 1.24 -15.82 1.72
C ALA A 447 -0.28 -16.04 1.57
N GLY A 448 -1.02 -15.07 1.01
CA GLY A 448 -2.46 -15.06 0.81
C GLY A 448 -3.24 -14.79 2.09
N LEU A 449 -2.76 -13.87 2.93
CA LEU A 449 -3.49 -13.36 4.10
C LEU A 449 -4.32 -12.13 3.71
N ASN A 450 -5.62 -12.15 3.98
CA ASN A 450 -6.58 -11.17 3.44
C ASN A 450 -7.23 -10.27 4.49
N MET A 451 -7.19 -10.66 5.77
CA MET A 451 -7.71 -9.87 6.89
C MET A 451 -6.93 -8.56 7.13
N PRO A 452 -7.42 -7.63 7.96
CA PRO A 452 -6.74 -6.38 8.22
C PRO A 452 -5.40 -6.61 8.93
N LEU A 453 -4.33 -6.00 8.41
CA LEU A 453 -3.02 -6.01 9.05
C LEU A 453 -2.89 -4.74 9.92
N VAL A 454 -2.52 -4.90 11.19
CA VAL A 454 -2.32 -3.78 12.12
C VAL A 454 -0.83 -3.46 12.24
N ILE A 455 -0.47 -2.21 11.97
CA ILE A 455 0.90 -1.70 11.96
C ILE A 455 1.11 -0.75 13.14
N ASP A 456 1.94 -1.16 14.09
CA ASP A 456 2.38 -0.33 15.21
C ASP A 456 3.39 0.72 14.74
N SER A 457 3.29 1.92 15.31
CA SER A 457 4.21 3.02 15.04
C SER A 457 5.61 2.81 15.65
N THR A 458 6.55 3.70 15.34
CA THR A 458 7.92 3.66 15.88
C THR A 458 8.00 4.34 17.26
N GLN A 459 9.20 4.30 17.87
CA GLN A 459 9.44 4.79 19.22
C GLN A 459 8.55 4.08 20.25
N TRP A 460 8.54 2.74 20.23
CA TRP A 460 7.63 1.95 21.07
C TRP A 460 6.15 2.35 20.86
N ALA A 461 5.75 2.45 19.58
CA ALA A 461 4.46 2.97 19.10
C ALA A 461 4.00 4.34 19.65
N TYR A 462 4.83 5.05 20.41
CA TYR A 462 4.52 6.36 21.00
C TYR A 462 4.33 7.45 19.93
N ASN A 463 5.05 7.33 18.81
CA ASN A 463 5.21 8.41 17.83
C ASN A 463 4.11 8.40 16.75
N ILE A 464 2.96 9.03 17.02
CA ILE A 464 1.85 9.12 16.05
C ILE A 464 2.25 9.77 14.70
N ASN A 465 3.21 10.70 14.72
CA ASN A 465 3.68 11.43 13.53
C ASN A 465 4.28 10.50 12.48
N MET A 466 4.83 9.34 12.87
CA MET A 466 5.33 8.35 11.91
C MET A 466 4.19 7.70 11.11
N VAL A 467 3.04 7.39 11.72
CA VAL A 467 1.88 6.79 11.02
C VAL A 467 1.01 7.84 10.32
N GLN A 468 0.89 9.06 10.84
CA GLN A 468 0.28 10.19 10.11
C GLN A 468 1.03 10.46 8.79
N ALA A 469 2.36 10.58 8.84
CA ALA A 469 3.16 10.93 7.66
C ALA A 469 3.42 9.77 6.67
N ASN A 470 3.37 8.51 7.11
CA ASN A 470 3.74 7.36 6.25
C ASN A 470 2.61 6.35 6.01
N GLY A 471 1.51 6.40 6.78
CA GLY A 471 0.34 5.55 6.60
C GLY A 471 -0.29 5.66 5.21
N PRO A 472 -0.48 6.86 4.62
CA PRO A 472 -1.00 7.02 3.26
C PRO A 472 -0.13 6.38 2.18
N TYR A 473 1.19 6.27 2.39
CA TYR A 473 2.08 5.50 1.52
C TYR A 473 1.91 3.99 1.73
N LEU A 474 1.89 3.52 2.97
CA LEU A 474 1.77 2.09 3.28
C LEU A 474 0.44 1.51 2.82
N LEU A 475 -0.65 2.28 2.88
CA LEU A 475 -1.95 1.91 2.29
C LEU A 475 -1.86 1.65 0.78
N GLN A 476 -0.99 2.34 0.04
CA GLN A 476 -0.74 2.08 -1.38
C GLN A 476 0.16 0.87 -1.63
N GLN A 477 0.91 0.40 -0.61
CA GLN A 477 1.72 -0.82 -0.70
C GLN A 477 0.92 -2.09 -0.38
N ASP A 478 -0.27 -1.97 0.21
CA ASP A 478 -1.21 -3.08 0.36
C ASP A 478 -2.16 -3.16 -0.84
N PRO A 479 -2.09 -4.21 -1.70
CA PRO A 479 -3.02 -4.38 -2.82
C PRO A 479 -4.47 -4.64 -2.39
N LEU A 480 -4.74 -4.87 -1.09
CA LEU A 480 -6.09 -4.95 -0.53
C LEU A 480 -6.54 -3.64 0.14
N HIS A 481 -5.64 -2.64 0.28
CA HIS A 481 -5.85 -1.41 1.06
C HIS A 481 -6.39 -1.66 2.49
N ASN A 482 -6.11 -2.83 3.06
CA ASN A 482 -6.74 -3.36 4.27
C ASN A 482 -5.75 -3.31 5.46
N LEU A 483 -5.35 -2.09 5.82
CA LEU A 483 -4.42 -1.81 6.93
C LEU A 483 -5.09 -0.98 8.02
N LEU A 484 -4.77 -1.29 9.28
CA LEU A 484 -4.99 -0.43 10.44
C LEU A 484 -3.62 0.06 10.94
N PHE A 485 -3.56 1.28 11.47
CA PHE A 485 -2.37 1.83 12.13
C PHE A 485 -2.61 1.95 13.63
N SER A 486 -1.59 1.68 14.44
CA SER A 486 -1.66 1.71 15.90
C SER A 486 -0.68 2.72 16.50
N VAL A 487 -1.18 3.54 17.44
CA VAL A 487 -0.39 4.38 18.35
C VAL A 487 -0.58 3.90 19.79
N HIS A 488 0.50 3.84 20.57
CA HIS A 488 0.44 3.50 21.99
C HIS A 488 0.60 4.77 22.83
N MET A 489 -0.51 5.26 23.37
CA MET A 489 -0.60 6.60 23.94
C MET A 489 -0.18 6.64 25.42
N TYR A 490 1.06 6.20 25.69
CA TYR A 490 1.73 6.34 27.00
C TYR A 490 2.20 7.78 27.28
N TRP A 491 1.40 8.76 26.86
CA TRP A 491 1.74 10.17 26.70
C TRP A 491 1.74 10.94 28.03
N SER A 492 2.79 10.71 28.81
CA SER A 492 3.05 11.32 30.11
C SER A 492 2.98 12.85 30.08
N ASN A 493 2.12 13.43 30.93
CA ASN A 493 1.92 14.87 31.13
C ASN A 493 1.49 15.66 29.88
N VAL A 494 0.97 15.01 28.83
CA VAL A 494 0.47 15.68 27.62
C VAL A 494 -0.94 16.27 27.86
N PRO A 495 -1.22 17.54 27.50
CA PRO A 495 -2.55 18.14 27.68
C PRO A 495 -3.63 17.49 26.82
N ALA A 496 -4.87 17.44 27.35
CA ALA A 496 -6.04 16.94 26.64
C ALA A 496 -6.26 17.55 25.24
N ALA A 497 -6.00 18.85 25.08
CA ALA A 497 -6.14 19.53 23.78
C ALA A 497 -5.08 19.11 22.74
N THR A 498 -3.93 18.59 23.17
CA THR A 498 -2.92 18.00 22.27
C THR A 498 -3.33 16.59 21.86
N ILE A 499 -3.86 15.80 22.79
CA ILE A 499 -4.48 14.49 22.49
C ILE A 499 -5.62 14.65 21.48
N GLU A 500 -6.48 15.66 21.67
CA GLU A 500 -7.58 15.98 20.75
C GLU A 500 -7.06 16.40 19.35
N ALA A 501 -6.07 17.27 19.28
CA ALA A 501 -5.51 17.72 18.00
C ALA A 501 -4.89 16.59 17.17
N GLU A 502 -4.11 15.71 17.80
CA GLU A 502 -3.42 14.58 17.14
C GLU A 502 -4.40 13.51 16.60
N LEU A 503 -5.48 13.24 17.34
CA LEU A 503 -6.53 12.31 16.93
C LEU A 503 -7.47 12.94 15.88
N LEU A 504 -7.71 14.25 15.95
CA LEU A 504 -8.43 15.01 14.92
C LEU A 504 -7.63 15.10 13.61
N GLU A 505 -6.32 15.35 13.66
CA GLU A 505 -5.45 15.31 12.48
C GLU A 505 -5.52 13.94 11.81
N SER A 506 -5.37 12.86 12.58
CA SER A 506 -5.47 11.49 12.08
C SER A 506 -6.84 11.19 11.43
N ALA A 507 -7.93 11.73 11.99
CA ALA A 507 -9.26 11.63 11.39
C ALA A 507 -9.38 12.44 10.08
N ASN A 508 -8.82 13.65 10.03
CA ASN A 508 -8.82 14.53 8.86
C ASN A 508 -7.97 13.99 7.69
N LEU A 509 -6.87 13.30 8.00
CA LEU A 509 -6.06 12.56 7.03
C LEU A 509 -6.78 11.33 6.44
N ASN A 510 -7.98 11.00 6.95
CA ASN A 510 -8.69 9.75 6.66
C ASN A 510 -7.80 8.51 6.93
N LEU A 511 -6.94 8.59 7.95
CA LEU A 511 -6.05 7.53 8.36
C LEU A 511 -6.83 6.49 9.21
N PRO A 512 -6.79 5.19 8.87
CA PRO A 512 -7.43 4.14 9.66
C PRO A 512 -6.63 3.85 10.94
N LEU A 513 -6.68 4.79 11.89
CA LEU A 513 -5.97 4.76 13.16
C LEU A 513 -6.79 4.09 14.26
N ILE A 514 -6.10 3.31 15.10
CA ILE A 514 -6.54 2.86 16.41
C ILE A 514 -5.49 3.21 17.48
N ILE A 515 -5.91 3.19 18.73
CA ILE A 515 -5.03 3.29 19.90
C ILE A 515 -4.86 1.87 20.44
N GLY A 516 -3.79 1.19 20.04
CA GLY A 516 -3.55 -0.23 20.40
C GLY A 516 -3.26 -0.45 21.88
N GLU A 517 -2.68 0.57 22.54
CA GLU A 517 -2.44 0.58 23.99
C GLU A 517 -2.58 1.98 24.57
N PHE A 518 -3.12 2.05 25.78
CA PHE A 518 -2.99 3.18 26.71
C PHE A 518 -3.32 2.70 28.13
N ALA A 519 -2.80 3.39 29.13
CA ALA A 519 -3.09 3.14 30.54
C ALA A 519 -3.15 4.46 31.31
N ALA A 520 -3.46 4.43 32.60
CA ALA A 520 -3.30 5.61 33.47
C ALA A 520 -1.84 5.90 33.83
N ALA A 521 -0.91 4.95 33.61
CA ALA A 521 0.52 5.09 33.88
C ALA A 521 1.38 4.60 32.72
N GLY A 522 2.55 5.23 32.52
CA GLY A 522 3.55 4.82 31.53
C GLY A 522 4.76 4.13 32.16
N PHE A 523 5.85 3.98 31.39
CA PHE A 523 7.10 3.31 31.81
C PHE A 523 7.75 3.81 33.12
N SER A 524 7.39 5.03 33.57
CA SER A 524 7.78 5.61 34.87
C SER A 524 6.99 5.06 36.07
N CYS A 525 5.93 4.30 35.82
CA CYS A 525 4.83 3.98 36.74
C CYS A 525 4.10 5.21 37.33
N SER A 526 4.36 6.43 36.85
CA SER A 526 3.62 7.63 37.27
C SER A 526 2.18 7.59 36.74
N LEU A 527 1.20 7.97 37.56
CA LEU A 527 -0.19 8.17 37.13
C LEU A 527 -0.35 9.55 36.47
N ASP A 528 0.26 9.73 35.29
CA ASP A 528 0.36 11.02 34.60
C ASP A 528 -0.04 11.02 33.11
N ILE A 529 -0.72 9.96 32.64
CA ILE A 529 -1.37 9.94 31.32
C ILE A 529 -2.83 10.37 31.47
N ASP A 530 -3.30 11.31 30.64
CA ASP A 530 -4.72 11.69 30.58
C ASP A 530 -5.53 10.69 29.74
N TYR A 531 -5.72 9.50 30.30
CA TYR A 531 -6.52 8.45 29.69
C TYR A 531 -7.99 8.85 29.50
N ARG A 532 -8.51 9.88 30.21
CA ARG A 532 -9.87 10.37 30.01
C ARG A 532 -9.98 11.26 28.76
N ALA A 533 -8.98 12.09 28.49
CA ALA A 533 -8.87 12.79 27.22
C ALA A 533 -8.76 11.81 26.04
N ILE A 534 -7.97 10.74 26.20
CA ILE A 534 -7.88 9.65 25.21
C ILE A 534 -9.25 9.03 24.93
N LEU A 535 -9.97 8.59 25.96
CA LEU A 535 -11.31 8.00 25.83
C LEU A 535 -12.31 8.96 25.15
N ALA A 536 -12.35 10.22 25.60
CA ALA A 536 -13.30 11.22 25.11
C ALA A 536 -13.02 11.65 23.66
N SER A 537 -11.77 11.93 23.30
CA SER A 537 -11.40 12.30 21.93
C SER A 537 -11.56 11.12 20.95
N SER A 538 -11.23 9.90 21.39
CA SER A 538 -11.49 8.69 20.59
C SER A 538 -12.97 8.48 20.30
N GLN A 539 -13.85 8.84 21.24
CA GLN A 539 -15.30 8.83 21.00
C GLN A 539 -15.74 9.97 20.06
N ALA A 540 -15.21 11.19 20.25
CA ALA A 540 -15.52 12.35 19.42
C ALA A 540 -15.08 12.20 17.95
N HIS A 541 -14.01 11.44 17.69
CA HIS A 541 -13.46 11.20 16.35
C HIS A 541 -13.66 9.76 15.85
N GLU A 542 -14.53 8.96 16.48
CA GLU A 542 -14.85 7.57 16.08
C GLU A 542 -13.62 6.64 15.92
N ILE A 543 -12.55 6.90 16.68
CA ILE A 543 -11.31 6.12 16.66
C ILE A 543 -11.43 4.92 17.62
N GLY A 544 -10.93 3.76 17.20
CA GLY A 544 -10.89 2.55 18.00
C GLY A 544 -9.82 2.60 19.09
N TRP A 545 -10.06 2.00 20.26
CA TRP A 545 -9.07 1.94 21.34
C TRP A 545 -9.09 0.62 22.11
N ILE A 546 -7.93 0.26 22.66
CA ILE A 546 -7.71 -0.97 23.42
C ILE A 546 -6.84 -0.62 24.65
N ALA A 547 -7.37 -0.81 25.86
CA ALA A 547 -6.67 -0.42 27.10
C ALA A 547 -5.61 -1.45 27.53
N TRP A 548 -4.52 -1.03 28.17
CA TRP A 548 -3.44 -1.91 28.67
C TRP A 548 -3.38 -1.93 30.20
N GLU A 549 -3.50 -3.05 30.90
CA GLU A 549 -3.99 -4.37 30.44
C GLU A 549 -5.00 -4.94 31.44
N TRP A 550 -5.80 -5.91 31.01
CA TRP A 550 -6.85 -6.49 31.83
C TRP A 550 -6.34 -7.01 33.19
N GLY A 551 -5.15 -7.60 33.22
CA GLY A 551 -4.39 -7.88 34.43
C GLY A 551 -4.82 -9.13 35.22
N PRO A 552 -4.20 -9.35 36.40
CA PRO A 552 -2.95 -8.72 36.82
C PRO A 552 -1.75 -9.31 36.05
N GLY A 553 -0.69 -8.53 35.87
CA GLY A 553 0.50 -8.97 35.16
C GLY A 553 1.63 -7.95 35.10
N ASN A 554 1.33 -6.66 35.15
CA ASN A 554 2.32 -5.61 34.96
C ASN A 554 3.35 -5.56 36.11
N SER A 555 4.64 -5.54 35.73
CA SER A 555 5.76 -5.44 36.65
C SER A 555 6.89 -4.63 36.01
N PRO A 556 7.39 -3.55 36.64
CA PRO A 556 7.07 -3.10 38.00
C PRO A 556 5.76 -2.30 38.13
N CYS A 557 5.17 -1.82 37.03
CA CYS A 557 4.04 -0.88 37.05
C CYS A 557 2.67 -1.56 37.22
N ASN A 558 2.45 -2.26 38.33
CA ASN A 558 1.19 -2.96 38.61
C ASN A 558 -0.05 -2.03 38.72
N ASN A 559 0.14 -0.71 38.71
CA ASN A 559 -0.93 0.28 38.55
C ASN A 559 -1.47 0.40 37.11
N MET A 560 -0.87 -0.29 36.14
CA MET A 560 -1.44 -0.55 34.80
C MET A 560 -2.38 -1.77 34.77
N ASP A 561 -2.46 -2.58 35.83
CA ASP A 561 -3.42 -3.68 35.88
C ASP A 561 -4.84 -3.10 36.06
N MET A 562 -5.78 -3.48 35.20
CA MET A 562 -7.19 -3.07 35.33
C MET A 562 -7.94 -3.88 36.40
N THR A 563 -7.54 -5.14 36.62
CA THR A 563 -8.12 -6.08 37.60
C THR A 563 -7.06 -6.64 38.54
N THR A 564 -7.42 -6.88 39.80
CA THR A 564 -6.49 -7.48 40.78
C THR A 564 -6.45 -9.01 40.73
N ASP A 565 -7.42 -9.67 40.09
CA ASP A 565 -7.46 -11.14 40.00
C ASP A 565 -7.97 -11.72 38.67
N ASN A 566 -7.87 -10.98 37.55
CA ASN A 566 -8.31 -11.44 36.23
C ASN A 566 -9.82 -11.81 36.25
N SER A 567 -10.65 -10.96 36.87
CA SER A 567 -12.11 -11.08 36.91
C SER A 567 -12.80 -9.72 36.88
N PHE A 568 -14.01 -9.66 36.32
CA PHE A 568 -14.76 -8.41 36.19
C PHE A 568 -15.10 -7.78 37.56
N ALA A 569 -15.33 -8.62 38.56
CA ALA A 569 -15.65 -8.18 39.92
C ALA A 569 -14.47 -7.54 40.66
N SER A 570 -13.24 -7.65 40.13
CA SER A 570 -12.03 -7.06 40.71
C SER A 570 -11.44 -5.90 39.90
N LEU A 571 -12.20 -5.36 38.93
CA LEU A 571 -11.94 -4.07 38.28
C LEU A 571 -11.84 -2.95 39.33
N HIS A 572 -10.78 -2.15 39.27
CA HIS A 572 -10.52 -1.07 40.23
C HIS A 572 -9.95 0.19 39.56
N ASP A 573 -9.89 1.28 40.34
CA ASP A 573 -9.25 2.56 39.99
C ASP A 573 -9.51 3.00 38.54
N TRP A 574 -8.47 3.14 37.71
CA TRP A 574 -8.60 3.58 36.33
C TRP A 574 -9.21 2.51 35.41
N GLY A 575 -9.00 1.22 35.71
CA GLY A 575 -9.57 0.10 34.96
C GLY A 575 -11.09 0.06 35.07
N LEU A 576 -11.63 0.30 36.27
CA LEU A 576 -13.08 0.46 36.49
C LEU A 576 -13.65 1.71 35.80
N VAL A 577 -12.83 2.75 35.59
CA VAL A 577 -13.22 3.92 34.81
C VAL A 577 -13.29 3.58 33.32
N ALA A 578 -12.22 3.06 32.74
CA ALA A 578 -12.15 2.74 31.31
C ALA A 578 -13.11 1.60 30.91
N ALA A 579 -13.37 0.62 31.78
CA ALA A 579 -14.27 -0.49 31.47
C ALA A 579 -15.76 -0.18 31.70
N VAL A 580 -16.11 0.61 32.73
CA VAL A 580 -17.49 0.70 33.25
C VAL A 580 -17.97 2.13 33.46
N THR A 581 -17.22 2.98 34.16
CA THR A 581 -17.79 4.19 34.79
C THR A 581 -17.52 5.52 34.10
N ASP A 582 -16.65 5.61 33.09
CA ASP A 582 -16.58 6.80 32.22
C ASP A 582 -17.75 6.81 31.22
N PRO A 583 -18.31 7.98 30.83
CA PRO A 583 -19.27 8.06 29.73
C PRO A 583 -18.76 7.47 28.40
N ASN A 584 -17.43 7.44 28.20
CA ASN A 584 -16.77 6.92 27.01
C ASN A 584 -16.12 5.54 27.25
N SER A 585 -16.52 4.83 28.33
CA SER A 585 -16.01 3.52 28.70
C SER A 585 -16.44 2.40 27.74
N ILE A 586 -15.87 1.21 27.89
CA ILE A 586 -16.31 0.01 27.14
C ILE A 586 -17.83 -0.17 27.30
N GLN A 587 -18.34 -0.28 28.53
CA GLN A 587 -19.75 -0.57 28.78
C GLN A 587 -20.74 0.48 28.26
N ASN A 588 -20.28 1.71 28.00
CA ASN A 588 -21.11 2.81 27.51
C ASN A 588 -20.93 3.11 26.00
N THR A 589 -19.94 2.51 25.32
CA THR A 589 -19.62 2.82 23.90
C THR A 589 -19.25 1.63 23.02
N ALA A 590 -19.10 0.42 23.57
CA ALA A 590 -18.81 -0.78 22.80
C ALA A 590 -20.09 -1.36 22.18
N GLU A 591 -20.18 -1.30 20.85
CA GLU A 591 -21.25 -1.95 20.09
C GLU A 591 -20.85 -3.41 19.75
N PRO A 592 -21.78 -4.39 19.83
CA PRO A 592 -21.53 -5.76 19.41
C PRO A 592 -21.19 -5.88 17.92
N ILE A 593 -20.25 -6.77 17.59
CA ILE A 593 -19.95 -7.12 16.20
C ILE A 593 -21.01 -8.10 15.71
N LEU A 594 -21.87 -7.63 14.80
CA LEU A 594 -23.06 -8.37 14.35
C LEU A 594 -22.71 -9.66 13.58
N PHE A 595 -21.56 -9.71 12.89
CA PHE A 595 -21.03 -10.96 12.32
C PHE A 595 -20.89 -12.10 13.35
N PHE A 596 -20.59 -11.82 14.62
CA PHE A 596 -20.54 -12.82 15.69
C PHE A 596 -21.91 -13.16 16.32
N GLU A 597 -22.99 -12.51 15.85
CA GLU A 597 -24.38 -12.85 16.17
C GLU A 597 -25.06 -13.59 15.01
N ASN A 598 -24.84 -13.16 13.76
CA ASN A 598 -25.28 -13.86 12.56
C ASN A 598 -24.18 -13.87 11.47
N THR A 599 -23.46 -14.99 11.34
CA THR A 599 -22.43 -15.17 10.31
C THR A 599 -22.99 -15.31 8.89
N ALA A 600 -24.31 -15.36 8.70
CA ALA A 600 -24.96 -15.35 7.38
C ALA A 600 -25.18 -13.94 6.81
N CYS A 601 -25.04 -12.88 7.63
CA CYS A 601 -25.32 -11.50 7.26
C CYS A 601 -26.79 -11.21 6.80
N ASP A 602 -27.73 -12.04 7.25
CA ASP A 602 -29.19 -11.91 7.06
C ASP A 602 -29.89 -11.14 8.20
#